data_AF-A0A016WBZ0-F1
#
_entry.id   AF-A0A016WBZ0-F1
#
_cell.length_a   1.000
_cell.length_b   1.000
_cell.length_c   1.000
_cell.angle_alpha   90.00
_cell.angle_beta   90.00
_cell.angle_gamma   90.00
#
_symmetry.space_group_name_H-M   'P 1'
#
loop_
_entity.id
_entity.type
_entity.pdbx_description
1 polymer ?
#
loop_
_entity_poly.entity_id
_entity_poly.type
_entity_poly.pdbx_seq_one_letter_code
_entity_poly.pdbx_strand_id
1 'polypeptide(L)'
;MKTEWLTVKGSFLYAGGHGVEYRDKNGSVVNEDQMWIKVISKTGEVRSVNWKDVYTKVRDFAGFPAPGYLTHEAVHWSEVHKKWFFLPRKASTTMYDEKADQTKGTNLLITADENFKSFEIVKVGVNNHPERGFSAFVFVPGTKDSIIVALKSKEVDGEDPESFVTVFDIRGNIIMADQKLGGSYKFEGIFLTKRPEPTSTVSSSSSSVSTKGTTSTAAPTRRPWPKPNCGNPRLTNGLRNLFLHMHNRFRSNLAKGQTERSNGWGIAPPATLMYRMKYSCAAESFAQQHAGSCVARHLPQHAMPGYKENIHILRNVQTTREGAIQNALTSWWSELARFGMRSNMMFYNSEFQRGNRNVLSWSKMAWWNNMELGCSVQNCGTFFLTVCMYKSGGNFVNQHVYRVGAVCSGCPRGQCDGDALCRW
;
A
#
# COMPACT_ATOMS: atom_id res chain seq x y z
N MET A 1 16.50 14.77 1.35
CA MET A 1 15.33 14.54 2.21
C MET A 1 14.75 13.15 1.95
N LYS A 2 14.82 12.25 2.94
CA LYS A 2 14.09 10.97 2.93
C LYS A 2 12.65 11.29 3.37
N THR A 3 11.65 10.76 2.69
CA THR A 3 10.24 11.02 3.06
C THR A 3 9.79 9.95 4.03
N GLU A 4 9.15 10.36 5.12
CA GLU A 4 8.82 9.51 6.27
C GLU A 4 7.33 9.61 6.63
N TRP A 5 6.70 10.76 6.36
CA TRP A 5 5.27 10.97 6.60
C TRP A 5 4.60 11.68 5.43
N LEU A 6 3.29 11.47 5.31
CA LEU A 6 2.44 12.09 4.30
C LEU A 6 1.15 12.62 4.94
N THR A 7 0.71 13.80 4.52
CA THR A 7 -0.64 14.28 4.85
C THR A 7 -1.21 15.19 3.77
N VAL A 8 -2.51 15.44 3.83
CA VAL A 8 -3.19 16.36 2.91
C VAL A 8 -3.70 17.56 3.70
N LYS A 9 -3.37 18.76 3.22
CA LYS A 9 -3.91 20.03 3.72
C LYS A 9 -4.40 20.86 2.56
N GLY A 10 -5.69 21.21 2.58
CA GLY A 10 -6.36 21.80 1.43
C GLY A 10 -6.24 20.92 0.18
N SER A 11 -5.66 21.47 -0.89
CA SER A 11 -5.46 20.77 -2.17
C SER A 11 -4.05 20.22 -2.38
N PHE A 12 -3.19 20.24 -1.36
CA PHE A 12 -1.79 19.84 -1.50
C PHE A 12 -1.48 18.60 -0.65
N LEU A 13 -0.62 17.74 -1.20
CA LEU A 13 0.04 16.67 -0.46
C LEU A 13 1.30 17.25 0.18
N TYR A 14 1.44 17.04 1.48
CA TYR A 14 2.61 17.39 2.26
C TYR A 14 3.39 16.11 2.55
N ALA A 15 4.69 16.12 2.27
CA ALA A 15 5.58 14.99 2.46
C ALA A 15 6.82 15.47 3.22
N GLY A 16 7.05 14.97 4.42
CA GLY A 16 8.18 15.41 5.25
C GLY A 16 9.11 14.29 5.65
N GLY A 17 10.34 14.67 6.04
CA GLY A 17 11.31 13.76 6.61
C GLY A 17 11.17 13.63 8.14
N HIS A 18 12.19 13.04 8.76
CA HIS A 18 12.22 12.80 10.21
C HIS A 18 12.13 14.07 11.06
N GLY A 19 12.48 15.25 10.52
CA GLY A 19 12.43 16.51 11.27
C GLY A 19 13.54 16.70 12.30
N VAL A 20 14.68 16.05 12.12
CA VAL A 20 15.85 16.13 13.00
C VAL A 20 17.12 16.45 12.22
N GLU A 21 18.05 17.20 12.82
CA GLU A 21 19.38 17.42 12.25
C GLU A 21 20.25 16.16 12.34
N TYR A 22 21.12 15.93 11.36
CA TYR A 22 22.23 14.99 11.52
C TYR A 22 23.38 15.68 12.27
N ARG A 23 23.89 15.00 13.29
CA ARG A 23 25.02 15.47 14.09
C ARG A 23 26.21 14.51 13.98
N ASP A 24 27.41 15.06 14.06
CA ASP A 24 28.62 14.25 14.21
C ASP A 24 28.79 13.74 15.65
N LYS A 25 29.87 12.98 15.89
CA LYS A 25 30.19 12.41 17.21
C LYS A 25 30.44 13.48 18.30
N ASN A 26 30.72 14.72 17.90
CA ASN A 26 30.96 15.85 18.80
C ASN A 26 29.68 16.67 19.04
N GLY A 27 28.55 16.30 18.43
CA GLY A 27 27.28 16.99 18.53
C GLY A 27 27.09 18.16 17.58
N SER A 28 28.05 18.42 16.67
CA SER A 28 27.95 19.48 15.68
C SER A 28 26.98 19.08 14.58
N VAL A 29 26.10 20.01 14.16
CA VAL A 29 25.17 19.77 13.05
C VAL A 29 25.95 19.69 11.74
N VAL A 30 25.80 18.59 11.01
CA VAL A 30 26.46 18.35 9.71
C VAL A 30 25.49 18.41 8.53
N ASN A 31 24.19 18.15 8.75
CA ASN A 31 23.17 18.23 7.71
C ASN A 31 21.76 18.44 8.30
N GLU A 32 20.91 19.22 7.64
CA GLU A 32 19.53 19.53 8.03
C GLU A 32 18.49 19.09 6.97
N ASP A 33 18.88 18.27 5.99
CA ASP A 33 18.04 17.83 4.87
C ASP A 33 16.72 17.16 5.29
N GLN A 34 16.68 16.52 6.47
CA GLN A 34 15.48 15.86 6.99
C GLN A 34 14.49 16.84 7.64
N MET A 35 14.89 18.10 7.82
CA MET A 35 14.03 19.17 8.31
C MET A 35 13.27 19.88 7.19
N TRP A 36 13.48 19.49 5.93
CA TRP A 36 12.70 19.97 4.80
C TRP A 36 11.42 19.16 4.62
N ILE A 37 10.43 19.78 3.99
CA ILE A 37 9.25 19.09 3.46
C ILE A 37 9.07 19.40 1.98
N LYS A 38 8.27 18.57 1.30
CA LYS A 38 7.74 18.83 -0.03
C LYS A 38 6.24 19.12 0.06
N VAL A 39 5.82 20.17 -0.65
CA VAL A 39 4.42 20.51 -0.86
C VAL A 39 4.12 20.25 -2.33
N ILE A 40 3.20 19.34 -2.59
CA ILE A 40 2.97 18.76 -3.91
C ILE A 40 1.54 19.08 -4.34
N SER A 41 1.38 19.72 -5.49
CA SER A 41 0.06 20.04 -6.05
C SER A 41 -0.62 18.81 -6.68
N LYS A 42 -1.91 18.90 -6.96
CA LYS A 42 -2.65 17.83 -7.65
C LYS A 42 -2.13 17.54 -9.07
N THR A 43 -1.46 18.51 -9.68
CA THR A 43 -0.83 18.36 -11.01
C THR A 43 0.60 17.84 -10.91
N GLY A 44 1.13 17.63 -9.71
CA GLY A 44 2.47 17.07 -9.48
C GLY A 44 3.58 18.10 -9.36
N GLU A 45 3.26 19.40 -9.31
CA GLU A 45 4.27 20.44 -9.05
C GLU A 45 4.79 20.31 -7.62
N VAL A 46 6.10 20.42 -7.45
CA VAL A 46 6.76 20.19 -6.16
C VAL A 46 7.44 21.46 -5.69
N ARG A 47 7.09 21.92 -4.48
CA ARG A 47 7.79 22.99 -3.77
C ARG A 47 8.50 22.42 -2.56
N SER A 48 9.77 22.79 -2.39
CA SER A 48 10.54 22.47 -1.19
C SER A 48 10.36 23.58 -0.16
N VAL A 49 10.07 23.23 1.09
CA VAL A 49 9.87 24.20 2.19
C VAL A 49 10.73 23.81 3.35
N ASN A 50 11.51 24.76 3.87
CA ASN A 50 12.31 24.54 5.06
C ASN A 50 11.39 24.56 6.28
N TRP A 51 11.36 23.46 7.04
CA TRP A 51 10.55 23.30 8.25
C TRP A 51 11.40 23.23 9.52
N LYS A 52 12.68 23.63 9.45
CA LYS A 52 13.58 23.67 10.61
C LYS A 52 12.95 24.33 11.83
N ASP A 53 12.50 25.58 11.71
CA ASP A 53 11.90 26.32 12.82
C ASP A 53 10.62 25.64 13.34
N VAL A 54 9.86 24.97 12.48
CA VAL A 54 8.65 24.24 12.85
C VAL A 54 9.00 23.03 13.70
N TYR A 55 9.91 22.17 13.23
CA TYR A 55 10.35 21.00 13.98
C TYR A 55 11.05 21.37 15.29
N THR A 56 11.88 22.43 15.29
CA THR A 56 12.49 22.97 16.50
C THR A 56 11.44 23.39 17.53
N LYS A 57 10.41 24.15 17.13
CA LYS A 57 9.33 24.54 18.05
C LYS A 57 8.58 23.33 18.61
N VAL A 58 8.24 22.35 17.78
CA VAL A 58 7.54 21.12 18.21
C VAL A 58 8.38 20.36 19.23
N ARG A 59 9.67 20.15 18.93
CA ARG A 59 10.63 19.46 19.79
C ARG A 59 10.82 20.17 21.12
N ASP A 60 11.08 21.48 21.08
CA ASP A 60 11.40 22.27 22.28
C ASP A 60 10.17 22.39 23.18
N PHE A 61 8.98 22.60 22.60
CA PHE A 61 7.72 22.58 23.35
C PHE A 61 7.45 21.22 24.02
N ALA A 62 7.83 20.12 23.37
CA ALA A 62 7.69 18.78 23.92
C ALA A 62 8.71 18.44 25.01
N GLY A 63 9.64 19.34 25.33
CA GLY A 63 10.64 19.12 26.38
C GLY A 63 11.86 18.31 25.92
N PHE A 64 12.16 18.28 24.62
CA PHE A 64 13.30 17.57 24.05
C PHE A 64 14.29 18.50 23.32
N PRO A 65 14.67 19.67 23.88
CA PRO A 65 15.53 20.62 23.17
C PRO A 65 16.88 20.00 22.79
N ALA A 66 17.53 20.55 21.77
CA ALA A 66 18.84 20.08 21.32
C ALA A 66 19.85 20.03 22.49
N PRO A 67 20.68 18.96 22.61
CA PRO A 67 20.91 17.91 21.61
C PRO A 67 19.89 16.75 21.63
N GLY A 68 18.86 16.83 22.47
CA GLY A 68 17.69 15.95 22.39
C GLY A 68 16.97 16.08 21.05
N TYR A 69 16.06 15.13 20.78
CA TYR A 69 15.39 15.03 19.49
C TYR A 69 14.01 14.39 19.58
N LEU A 70 13.21 14.70 18.56
CA LEU A 70 12.04 13.94 18.14
C LEU A 70 12.30 13.44 16.72
N THR A 71 11.88 12.22 16.41
CA THR A 71 11.77 11.76 15.01
C THR A 71 10.31 11.61 14.63
N HIS A 72 9.95 12.06 13.43
CA HIS A 72 8.57 12.09 12.94
C HIS A 72 8.39 11.15 11.75
N GLU A 73 7.54 10.14 11.90
CA GLU A 73 7.03 9.28 10.81
C GLU A 73 5.50 9.35 10.68
N ALA A 74 4.83 10.00 11.63
CA ALA A 74 3.39 10.02 11.71
C ALA A 74 2.89 11.44 12.02
N VAL A 75 2.53 12.18 10.97
CA VAL A 75 2.07 13.57 11.03
C VAL A 75 0.84 13.73 10.16
N HIS A 76 -0.23 14.33 10.70
CA HIS A 76 -1.41 14.69 9.92
C HIS A 76 -1.91 16.10 10.17
N TRP A 77 -2.50 16.69 9.13
CA TRP A 77 -3.37 17.85 9.25
C TRP A 77 -4.83 17.40 9.44
N SER A 78 -5.54 18.04 10.37
CA SER A 78 -6.99 17.89 10.50
C SER A 78 -7.69 19.13 9.96
N GLU A 79 -8.50 18.95 8.91
CA GLU A 79 -9.38 20.01 8.42
C GLU A 79 -10.51 20.34 9.40
N VAL A 80 -10.90 19.39 10.25
CA VAL A 80 -11.95 19.56 11.27
C VAL A 80 -11.46 20.46 12.39
N HIS A 81 -10.27 20.18 12.92
CA HIS A 81 -9.71 20.90 14.07
C HIS A 81 -8.85 22.11 13.68
N LYS A 82 -8.50 22.25 12.39
CA LYS A 82 -7.55 23.25 11.88
C LYS A 82 -6.21 23.23 12.63
N LYS A 83 -5.76 22.01 12.94
CA LYS A 83 -4.55 21.73 13.71
C LYS A 83 -3.69 20.67 13.02
N TRP A 84 -2.38 20.78 13.22
CA TRP A 84 -1.42 19.72 12.96
C TRP A 84 -1.38 18.76 14.14
N PHE A 85 -1.23 17.47 13.85
CA PHE A 85 -1.15 16.38 14.82
C PHE A 85 0.13 15.59 14.53
N PHE A 86 0.94 15.39 15.56
CA PHE A 86 2.18 14.63 15.51
C PHE A 86 2.11 13.49 16.51
N LEU A 87 2.43 12.29 16.04
CA LEU A 87 2.76 11.13 16.88
C LEU A 87 4.23 10.81 16.59
N PRO A 88 5.20 11.42 17.29
CA PRO A 88 6.60 11.17 17.03
C PRO A 88 6.91 9.67 17.20
N ARG A 89 7.79 9.15 16.36
CA ARG A 89 8.27 7.77 16.46
C ARG A 89 9.12 7.62 17.71
N LYS A 90 10.11 8.52 17.86
CA LYS A 90 11.10 8.50 18.94
C LYS A 90 11.16 9.85 19.64
N ALA A 91 11.50 9.83 20.93
CA ALA A 91 11.77 11.01 21.72
C ALA A 91 12.92 10.76 22.70
N SER A 92 13.91 11.65 22.73
CA SER A 92 15.07 11.54 23.63
C SER A 92 15.56 12.90 24.08
N THR A 93 15.92 13.02 25.35
CA THR A 93 16.55 14.24 25.90
C THR A 93 18.07 14.25 25.70
N THR A 94 18.64 13.14 25.24
CA THR A 94 20.06 12.99 24.92
C THR A 94 20.28 12.95 23.42
N MET A 95 21.52 13.19 23.00
CA MET A 95 21.96 13.07 21.61
C MET A 95 21.62 11.69 21.02
N TYR A 96 21.39 11.66 19.71
CA TYR A 96 21.12 10.42 18.98
C TYR A 96 22.27 9.42 19.14
N ASP A 97 21.91 8.21 19.52
CA ASP A 97 22.75 7.03 19.54
C ASP A 97 21.91 5.89 18.95
N GLU A 98 22.45 5.22 17.94
CA GLU A 98 21.72 4.23 17.14
C GLU A 98 21.19 3.07 17.99
N LYS A 99 21.96 2.63 18.99
CA LYS A 99 21.56 1.52 19.85
C LYS A 99 20.51 1.95 20.87
N ALA A 100 20.71 3.12 21.49
CA ALA A 100 19.76 3.66 22.44
C ALA A 100 18.42 4.01 21.78
N ASP A 101 18.42 4.52 20.53
CA ASP A 101 17.21 4.93 19.80
C ASP A 101 16.22 3.77 19.60
N GLN A 102 16.70 2.52 19.52
CA GLN A 102 15.85 1.33 19.41
C GLN A 102 14.78 1.29 20.51
N THR A 103 15.06 1.83 21.70
CA THR A 103 14.13 1.91 22.84
C THR A 103 13.67 3.33 23.20
N LYS A 104 13.72 4.29 22.26
CA LYS A 104 13.21 5.66 22.45
C LYS A 104 11.77 5.88 21.95
N GLY A 105 11.01 4.81 21.73
CA GLY A 105 9.59 4.86 21.38
C GLY A 105 8.79 5.70 22.39
N THR A 106 7.91 6.56 21.89
CA THR A 106 7.17 7.52 22.71
C THR A 106 5.65 7.32 22.60
N ASN A 107 4.92 7.89 23.57
CA ASN A 107 3.46 7.90 23.59
C ASN A 107 2.87 9.31 23.52
N LEU A 108 3.62 10.27 22.99
CA LEU A 108 3.17 11.65 22.86
C LEU A 108 2.25 11.82 21.65
N LEU A 109 1.14 12.50 21.87
CA LEU A 109 0.36 13.18 20.85
C LEU A 109 0.55 14.68 21.01
N ILE A 110 1.21 15.31 20.04
CA ILE A 110 1.45 16.75 20.02
C ILE A 110 0.52 17.36 19.00
N THR A 111 -0.24 18.39 19.37
CA THR A 111 -1.03 19.18 18.42
C THR A 111 -0.55 20.61 18.37
N ALA A 112 -0.65 21.23 17.20
CA ALA A 112 -0.29 22.63 16.98
C ALA A 112 -1.35 23.31 16.12
N ASP A 113 -1.59 24.60 16.33
CA ASP A 113 -2.40 25.40 15.41
C ASP A 113 -1.73 25.51 14.03
N GLU A 114 -2.49 25.99 13.05
CA GLU A 114 -2.04 26.09 11.65
C GLU A 114 -0.69 26.80 11.47
N ASN A 115 -0.40 27.77 12.35
CA ASN A 115 0.78 28.63 12.27
C ASN A 115 1.87 28.28 13.29
N PHE A 116 1.74 27.18 14.04
CA PHE A 116 2.70 26.76 15.06
C PHE A 116 3.01 27.85 16.10
N LYS A 117 1.97 28.54 16.55
CA LYS A 117 1.98 29.55 17.62
C LYS A 117 1.50 28.99 18.97
N SER A 118 0.64 27.98 18.95
CA SER A 118 0.10 27.34 20.15
C SER A 118 0.18 25.82 20.01
N PHE A 119 0.53 25.15 21.09
CA PHE A 119 0.76 23.71 21.12
C PHE A 119 0.05 23.09 22.32
N GLU A 120 -0.34 21.83 22.17
CA GLU A 120 -0.90 20.99 23.23
C GLU A 120 -0.24 19.61 23.19
N ILE A 121 -0.04 18.99 24.36
CA ILE A 121 0.50 17.64 24.47
C ILE A 121 -0.45 16.78 25.28
N VAL A 122 -0.68 15.58 24.76
CA VAL A 122 -1.45 14.51 25.40
C VAL A 122 -0.58 13.25 25.42
N LYS A 123 -0.66 12.47 26.50
CA LYS A 123 -0.08 11.13 26.56
C LYS A 123 -1.11 10.10 26.14
N VAL A 124 -0.78 9.31 25.13
CA VAL A 124 -1.63 8.23 24.60
C VAL A 124 -1.39 6.97 25.41
N GLY A 125 -2.31 6.63 26.30
CA GLY A 125 -2.15 5.49 27.22
C GLY A 125 -0.84 5.52 28.00
N VAL A 126 -0.36 4.34 28.38
CA VAL A 126 0.91 4.14 29.11
C VAL A 126 1.97 3.59 28.16
N ASN A 127 3.18 4.13 28.22
CA ASN A 127 4.31 3.67 27.41
C ASN A 127 5.00 2.44 28.04
N ASN A 128 4.36 1.28 27.98
CA ASN A 128 4.91 0.02 28.49
C ASN A 128 5.86 -0.68 27.49
N HIS A 129 6.01 -0.12 26.31
CA HIS A 129 6.73 -0.72 25.18
C HIS A 129 7.64 0.32 24.49
N PRO A 130 8.74 0.73 25.16
CA PRO A 130 9.65 1.75 24.64
C PRO A 130 10.34 1.36 23.33
N GLU A 131 10.33 0.08 22.95
CA GLU A 131 10.80 -0.42 21.67
C GLU A 131 9.88 -0.11 20.49
N ARG A 132 8.62 0.30 20.75
CA ARG A 132 7.61 0.56 19.72
C ARG A 132 7.48 2.06 19.47
N GLY A 133 7.74 2.49 18.25
CA GLY A 133 7.55 3.87 17.80
C GLY A 133 6.37 4.00 16.84
N PHE A 134 5.61 5.09 16.94
CA PHE A 134 4.56 5.39 15.95
C PHE A 134 5.15 5.54 14.56
N SER A 135 4.54 4.88 13.56
CA SER A 135 5.02 4.85 12.17
C SER A 135 4.03 5.43 11.16
N ALA A 136 2.74 5.50 11.51
CA ALA A 136 1.71 6.17 10.72
C ALA A 136 0.43 6.31 11.55
N PHE A 137 -0.48 7.21 11.17
CA PHE A 137 -1.84 7.19 11.72
C PHE A 137 -2.84 7.78 10.73
N VAL A 138 -4.13 7.59 11.00
CA VAL A 138 -5.23 8.20 10.25
C VAL A 138 -6.41 8.43 11.18
N PHE A 139 -7.17 9.51 10.95
CA PHE A 139 -8.43 9.74 11.63
C PHE A 139 -9.53 8.80 11.12
N VAL A 140 -10.36 8.27 12.02
CA VAL A 140 -11.48 7.41 11.65
C VAL A 140 -12.59 8.25 11.02
N PRO A 141 -13.03 7.96 9.77
CA PRO A 141 -14.09 8.68 9.11
C PRO A 141 -15.39 8.67 9.92
N GLY A 142 -16.11 9.79 9.91
CA GLY A 142 -17.37 9.94 10.65
C GLY A 142 -17.19 10.28 12.14
N THR A 143 -15.96 10.34 12.65
CA THR A 143 -15.68 10.67 14.06
C THR A 143 -15.34 12.14 14.30
N LYS A 144 -15.45 12.99 13.27
CA LYS A 144 -14.99 14.40 13.33
C LYS A 144 -13.54 14.51 13.83
N ASP A 145 -12.67 13.63 13.32
CA ASP A 145 -11.26 13.52 13.69
C ASP A 145 -11.05 13.36 15.21
N SER A 146 -11.99 12.76 15.94
CA SER A 146 -11.86 12.53 17.39
C SER A 146 -11.25 11.19 17.75
N ILE A 147 -11.22 10.24 16.80
CA ILE A 147 -10.65 8.89 16.96
C ILE A 147 -9.53 8.69 15.94
N ILE A 148 -8.40 8.16 16.41
CA ILE A 148 -7.21 7.86 15.64
C ILE A 148 -6.99 6.34 15.60
N VAL A 149 -6.68 5.81 14.41
CA VAL A 149 -6.05 4.50 14.25
C VAL A 149 -4.58 4.75 13.92
N ALA A 150 -3.67 4.21 14.72
CA ALA A 150 -2.23 4.40 14.54
C ALA A 150 -1.52 3.06 14.39
N LEU A 151 -0.42 3.09 13.65
CA LEU A 151 0.55 2.01 13.56
C LEU A 151 1.75 2.33 14.44
N LYS A 152 2.32 1.30 15.04
CA LYS A 152 3.64 1.33 15.66
C LYS A 152 4.50 0.24 15.04
N SER A 153 5.79 0.50 14.88
CA SER A 153 6.76 -0.54 14.49
C SER A 153 7.88 -0.66 15.52
N LYS A 154 8.42 -1.87 15.63
CA LYS A 154 9.53 -2.25 16.50
C LYS A 154 10.70 -2.71 15.64
N GLU A 155 11.88 -2.18 15.96
CA GLU A 155 13.17 -2.57 15.38
C GLU A 155 14.20 -2.62 16.49
N VAL A 156 14.65 -3.82 16.81
CA VAL A 156 15.68 -4.09 17.81
C VAL A 156 16.67 -5.05 17.17
N ASP A 157 17.97 -4.77 17.28
CA ASP A 157 18.97 -5.64 16.64
C ASP A 157 18.86 -7.07 17.17
N GLY A 158 18.97 -8.03 16.25
CA GLY A 158 18.86 -9.45 16.56
C GLY A 158 17.41 -9.96 16.61
N GLU A 159 16.42 -9.09 16.42
CA GLU A 159 15.02 -9.47 16.34
C GLU A 159 14.42 -9.15 14.96
N ASP A 160 13.43 -9.96 14.57
CA ASP A 160 12.62 -9.67 13.39
C ASP A 160 11.79 -8.39 13.62
N PRO A 161 11.60 -7.53 12.60
CA PRO A 161 10.77 -6.35 12.74
C PRO A 161 9.29 -6.72 12.95
N GLU A 162 8.63 -5.98 13.83
CA GLU A 162 7.22 -6.19 14.17
C GLU A 162 6.42 -4.90 13.94
N SER A 163 5.12 -5.06 13.67
CA SER A 163 4.19 -3.94 13.55
C SER A 163 2.95 -4.18 14.39
N PHE A 164 2.36 -3.09 14.88
CA PHE A 164 1.20 -3.11 15.75
C PHE A 164 0.20 -2.06 15.30
N VAL A 165 -1.09 -2.32 15.51
CA VAL A 165 -2.17 -1.34 15.33
C VAL A 165 -2.82 -1.03 16.67
N THR A 166 -3.12 0.24 16.92
CA THR A 166 -3.83 0.70 18.12
C THR A 166 -4.89 1.74 17.75
N VAL A 167 -5.94 1.85 18.56
CA VAL A 167 -7.00 2.86 18.38
C VAL A 167 -7.15 3.64 19.68
N PHE A 168 -7.24 4.97 19.58
CA PHE A 168 -7.41 5.87 20.73
C PHE A 168 -8.12 7.15 20.34
N ASP A 169 -8.68 7.86 21.31
CA ASP A 169 -9.25 9.19 21.10
C ASP A 169 -8.17 10.30 21.16
N ILE A 170 -8.48 11.50 20.65
CA ILE A 170 -7.53 12.63 20.67
C ILE A 170 -7.18 13.15 22.08
N ARG A 171 -7.83 12.63 23.13
CA ARG A 171 -7.50 12.91 24.53
C ARG A 171 -6.56 11.85 25.13
N GLY A 172 -6.11 10.89 24.30
CA GLY A 172 -5.12 9.89 24.68
C GLY A 172 -5.71 8.62 25.30
N ASN A 173 -7.05 8.49 25.33
CA ASN A 173 -7.71 7.31 25.88
C ASN A 173 -7.63 6.15 24.88
N ILE A 174 -7.04 5.03 25.30
CA ILE A 174 -6.95 3.82 24.48
C ILE A 174 -8.34 3.18 24.33
N ILE A 175 -8.78 3.01 23.09
CA ILE A 175 -10.00 2.28 22.70
C ILE A 175 -9.64 0.83 22.35
N MET A 176 -8.50 0.63 21.69
CA MET A 176 -7.94 -0.68 21.37
C MET A 176 -6.43 -0.65 21.62
N ALA A 177 -5.99 -1.48 22.56
CA ALA A 177 -4.56 -1.66 22.85
C ALA A 177 -3.82 -2.25 21.64
N ASP A 178 -2.50 -2.08 21.61
CA ASP A 178 -1.63 -2.57 20.55
C ASP A 178 -1.94 -4.04 20.17
N GLN A 179 -2.41 -4.26 18.94
CA GLN A 179 -2.59 -5.58 18.34
C GLN A 179 -1.47 -5.83 17.36
N LYS A 180 -0.71 -6.92 17.55
CA LYS A 180 0.36 -7.29 16.62
C LYS A 180 -0.24 -7.62 15.24
N LEU A 181 0.29 -6.97 14.22
CA LEU A 181 0.00 -7.27 12.82
C LEU A 181 0.86 -8.45 12.37
N GLY A 182 0.30 -9.37 11.59
CA GLY A 182 1.00 -10.57 11.15
C GLY A 182 2.17 -10.28 10.21
N GLY A 183 3.17 -11.18 10.23
CA GLY A 183 4.40 -11.09 9.43
C GLY A 183 5.57 -10.43 10.18
N SER A 184 6.80 -10.71 9.74
CA SER A 184 8.03 -10.07 10.23
C SER A 184 8.34 -8.83 9.36
N TYR A 185 7.44 -7.84 9.39
CA TYR A 185 7.52 -6.63 8.55
C TYR A 185 7.21 -5.34 9.31
N LYS A 186 7.75 -4.23 8.81
CA LYS A 186 7.38 -2.87 9.20
C LYS A 186 6.29 -2.32 8.30
N PHE A 187 5.15 -1.98 8.89
CA PHE A 187 4.12 -1.19 8.23
C PHE A 187 4.27 0.28 8.65
N GLU A 188 4.58 1.13 7.68
CA GLU A 188 4.89 2.56 7.84
C GLU A 188 3.88 3.45 7.12
N GLY A 189 2.68 2.91 6.86
CA GLY A 189 1.62 3.63 6.19
C GLY A 189 0.27 2.98 6.43
N ILE A 190 -0.71 3.81 6.76
CA ILE A 190 -2.11 3.42 6.89
C ILE A 190 -2.99 4.40 6.13
N PHE A 191 -3.97 3.88 5.40
CA PHE A 191 -5.00 4.69 4.75
C PHE A 191 -6.33 3.94 4.78
N LEU A 192 -7.41 4.69 4.89
CA LEU A 192 -8.75 4.12 4.91
C LEU A 192 -9.37 4.26 3.53
N THR A 193 -9.86 3.15 3.00
CA THR A 193 -10.63 3.14 1.76
C THR A 193 -12.11 3.07 2.08
N LYS A 194 -12.93 3.81 1.34
CA LYS A 194 -14.38 3.64 1.44
C LYS A 194 -14.72 2.23 0.96
N ARG A 195 -15.40 1.45 1.81
CA ARG A 195 -16.04 0.23 1.35
C ARG A 195 -17.09 0.65 0.32
N PRO A 196 -17.12 0.07 -0.89
CA PRO A 196 -18.14 0.45 -1.85
C PRO A 196 -19.49 -0.05 -1.31
N GLU A 197 -20.42 0.87 -1.09
CA GLU A 197 -21.76 0.57 -0.57
C GLU A 197 -22.41 -0.58 -1.35
N PRO A 198 -23.06 -1.54 -0.67
CA PRO A 198 -23.99 -2.44 -1.33
C PRO A 198 -25.16 -1.58 -1.82
N THR A 199 -25.43 -1.59 -3.13
CA THR A 199 -26.69 -1.05 -3.67
C THR A 199 -27.85 -1.84 -3.06
N SER A 200 -28.52 -1.24 -2.08
CA SER A 200 -29.84 -1.66 -1.64
C SER A 200 -30.82 -1.34 -2.76
N THR A 201 -31.46 -2.39 -3.28
CA THR A 201 -32.67 -2.27 -4.08
C THR A 201 -33.77 -1.70 -3.20
N VAL A 202 -34.14 -0.45 -3.41
CA VAL A 202 -35.40 0.10 -2.90
C VAL A 202 -36.20 0.63 -4.08
N SER A 203 -37.39 0.05 -4.18
CA SER A 203 -38.48 0.34 -5.09
C SER A 203 -38.94 1.80 -5.01
N SER A 204 -39.30 2.31 -6.18
CA SER A 204 -39.85 3.63 -6.43
C SER A 204 -41.20 3.88 -5.75
N SER A 205 -41.34 5.02 -5.08
CA SER A 205 -42.55 5.85 -5.18
C SER A 205 -42.21 7.32 -4.91
N SER A 206 -42.87 8.20 -5.67
CA SER A 206 -42.59 9.62 -5.90
C SER A 206 -43.26 10.56 -4.89
N SER A 207 -42.59 11.66 -4.49
CA SER A 207 -43.06 13.06 -4.69
C SER A 207 -42.16 14.13 -3.98
N SER A 208 -41.58 15.00 -4.82
CA SER A 208 -41.31 16.45 -4.71
C SER A 208 -41.01 17.17 -3.37
N VAL A 209 -39.84 17.83 -3.22
CA VAL A 209 -39.53 19.27 -3.49
C VAL A 209 -38.20 19.70 -2.83
N SER A 210 -37.27 20.15 -3.69
CA SER A 210 -36.22 21.20 -3.60
C SER A 210 -35.64 21.71 -2.26
N THR A 211 -34.31 21.71 -2.13
CA THR A 211 -33.51 22.97 -2.25
C THR A 211 -32.02 22.71 -2.51
N LYS A 212 -31.42 23.64 -3.26
CA LYS A 212 -30.15 23.57 -3.99
C LYS A 212 -28.91 23.79 -3.11
N GLY A 213 -27.83 23.11 -3.47
CA GLY A 213 -26.45 23.45 -3.11
C GLY A 213 -25.50 23.01 -4.23
N THR A 214 -25.29 23.87 -5.21
CA THR A 214 -24.47 23.62 -6.39
C THR A 214 -23.00 23.49 -6.02
N THR A 215 -22.43 22.29 -6.16
CA THR A 215 -20.99 22.12 -6.41
C THR A 215 -20.86 21.13 -7.57
N SER A 216 -20.64 21.68 -8.77
CA SER A 216 -20.42 20.91 -9.99
C SER A 216 -19.02 20.29 -9.93
N THR A 217 -18.93 19.09 -9.37
CA THR A 217 -17.87 18.15 -9.71
C THR A 217 -18.50 17.18 -10.70
N ALA A 218 -18.10 17.25 -11.96
CA ALA A 218 -18.60 16.36 -13.00
C ALA A 218 -18.55 14.90 -12.51
N ALA A 219 -19.72 14.27 -12.39
CA ALA A 219 -19.82 12.85 -12.08
C ALA A 219 -19.01 12.07 -13.13
N PRO A 220 -18.29 11.00 -12.74
CA PRO A 220 -17.54 10.21 -13.71
C PRO A 220 -18.50 9.69 -14.77
N THR A 221 -18.34 10.16 -16.01
CA THR A 221 -19.20 9.80 -17.16
C THR A 221 -19.08 8.33 -17.58
N ARG A 222 -18.27 7.54 -16.86
CA ARG A 222 -17.93 6.17 -17.23
C ARG A 222 -18.48 5.17 -16.23
N ARG A 223 -19.16 4.16 -16.76
CA ARG A 223 -19.63 3.02 -15.98
C ARG A 223 -18.46 2.37 -15.22
N PRO A 224 -18.61 2.09 -13.92
CA PRO A 224 -17.60 1.38 -13.15
C PRO A 224 -17.42 -0.04 -13.68
N TRP A 225 -16.22 -0.61 -13.48
CA TRP A 225 -15.99 -2.01 -13.81
C TRP A 225 -16.89 -2.90 -12.94
N PRO A 226 -17.53 -3.94 -13.51
CA PRO A 226 -18.32 -4.86 -12.73
C PRO A 226 -17.50 -5.49 -11.60
N LYS A 227 -18.03 -5.45 -10.37
CA LYS A 227 -17.42 -6.19 -9.26
C LYS A 227 -17.49 -7.70 -9.55
N PRO A 228 -16.51 -8.50 -9.11
CA PRO A 228 -16.56 -9.94 -9.27
C PRO A 228 -17.82 -10.54 -8.61
N ASN A 229 -18.58 -11.33 -9.36
CA ASN A 229 -19.72 -12.09 -8.85
C ASN A 229 -19.98 -13.31 -9.74
N CYS A 230 -19.75 -14.51 -9.21
CA CYS A 230 -19.87 -15.76 -9.97
C CYS A 230 -20.94 -16.71 -9.44
N GLY A 231 -21.75 -16.29 -8.45
CA GLY A 231 -22.81 -17.11 -7.84
C GLY A 231 -22.32 -18.34 -7.05
N ASN A 232 -21.07 -18.79 -7.25
CA ASN A 232 -20.50 -19.93 -6.56
C ASN A 232 -20.16 -19.57 -5.09
N PRO A 233 -20.70 -20.30 -4.09
CA PRO A 233 -20.45 -20.04 -2.68
C PRO A 233 -19.04 -20.45 -2.20
N ARG A 234 -18.30 -21.29 -2.94
CA ARG A 234 -16.95 -21.77 -2.53
C ARG A 234 -15.90 -20.67 -2.46
N LEU A 235 -16.10 -19.59 -3.22
CA LEU A 235 -15.28 -18.39 -3.16
C LEU A 235 -16.20 -17.20 -2.91
N THR A 236 -15.93 -16.40 -1.89
CA THR A 236 -16.75 -15.21 -1.60
C THR A 236 -16.38 -14.07 -2.54
N ASN A 237 -17.29 -13.12 -2.76
CA ASN A 237 -16.98 -11.90 -3.52
C ASN A 237 -15.85 -11.08 -2.88
N GLY A 238 -15.67 -11.19 -1.56
CA GLY A 238 -14.51 -10.60 -0.86
C GLY A 238 -13.18 -11.18 -1.34
N LEU A 239 -13.08 -12.51 -1.44
CA LEU A 239 -11.88 -13.18 -1.93
C LEU A 239 -11.64 -12.95 -3.42
N ARG A 240 -12.70 -12.96 -4.25
CA ARG A 240 -12.60 -12.58 -5.67
C ARG A 240 -12.04 -11.17 -5.84
N ASN A 241 -12.54 -10.24 -5.02
CA ASN A 241 -12.07 -8.86 -5.01
C ASN A 241 -10.62 -8.74 -4.54
N LEU A 242 -10.21 -9.52 -3.53
CA LEU A 242 -8.81 -9.58 -3.08
C LEU A 242 -7.87 -9.96 -4.22
N PHE A 243 -8.19 -11.04 -4.96
CA PHE A 243 -7.43 -11.43 -6.16
C PHE A 243 -7.38 -10.31 -7.20
N LEU A 244 -8.53 -9.81 -7.63
CA LEU A 244 -8.60 -8.80 -8.70
C LEU A 244 -7.89 -7.49 -8.32
N HIS A 245 -8.10 -7.04 -7.09
CA HIS A 245 -7.56 -5.79 -6.60
C HIS A 245 -6.05 -5.83 -6.50
N MET A 246 -5.47 -6.90 -5.93
CA MET A 246 -4.02 -7.03 -5.82
C MET A 246 -3.35 -7.10 -7.21
N HIS A 247 -3.89 -7.88 -8.15
CA HIS A 247 -3.36 -7.93 -9.51
C HIS A 247 -3.38 -6.56 -10.19
N ASN A 248 -4.51 -5.85 -10.16
CA ASN A 248 -4.61 -4.53 -10.79
C ASN A 248 -3.74 -3.49 -10.07
N ARG A 249 -3.59 -3.55 -8.75
CA ARG A 249 -2.70 -2.67 -7.99
C ARG A 249 -1.23 -2.86 -8.42
N PHE A 250 -0.79 -4.11 -8.47
CA PHE A 250 0.55 -4.48 -8.94
C PHE A 250 0.80 -4.02 -10.38
N ARG A 251 -0.15 -4.28 -11.30
CA ARG A 251 -0.08 -3.82 -12.69
C ARG A 251 -0.04 -2.31 -12.81
N SER A 252 -0.81 -1.57 -11.98
CA SER A 252 -0.80 -0.11 -11.91
C SER A 252 0.59 0.42 -11.51
N ASN A 253 1.17 -0.12 -10.45
CA ASN A 253 2.49 0.31 -9.97
C ASN A 253 3.58 0.07 -11.01
N LEU A 254 3.54 -1.09 -11.67
CA LEU A 254 4.43 -1.44 -12.76
C LEU A 254 4.26 -0.49 -13.96
N ALA A 255 3.01 -0.24 -14.38
CA ALA A 255 2.72 0.63 -15.51
C ALA A 255 3.22 2.07 -15.30
N LYS A 256 3.21 2.55 -14.05
CA LYS A 256 3.72 3.88 -13.68
C LYS A 256 5.25 3.95 -13.59
N GLY A 257 5.96 2.82 -13.52
CA GLY A 257 7.42 2.77 -13.42
C GLY A 257 7.97 3.34 -12.11
N GLN A 258 7.24 3.22 -11.00
CA GLN A 258 7.56 3.94 -9.75
C GLN A 258 8.32 3.09 -8.72
N THR A 259 7.92 1.84 -8.49
CA THR A 259 8.35 1.07 -7.29
C THR A 259 8.85 -0.34 -7.57
N GLU A 260 8.58 -0.88 -8.76
CA GLU A 260 8.83 -2.29 -9.05
C GLU A 260 10.31 -2.53 -9.38
N ARG A 261 11.07 -3.03 -8.40
CA ARG A 261 12.49 -3.37 -8.60
C ARG A 261 12.62 -4.61 -9.49
N SER A 262 13.60 -4.58 -10.39
CA SER A 262 14.05 -5.70 -11.21
C SER A 262 15.50 -6.03 -10.86
N ASN A 263 15.76 -7.25 -10.35
CA ASN A 263 17.09 -7.62 -9.89
C ASN A 263 18.14 -7.43 -10.99
N GLY A 264 19.18 -6.63 -10.72
CA GLY A 264 20.24 -6.33 -11.69
C GLY A 264 19.86 -5.35 -12.82
N TRP A 265 18.63 -4.84 -12.86
CA TRP A 265 18.14 -3.94 -13.93
C TRP A 265 17.50 -2.64 -13.42
N GLY A 266 17.57 -2.37 -12.11
CA GLY A 266 17.04 -1.15 -11.50
C GLY A 266 15.52 -1.19 -11.29
N ILE A 267 14.83 -0.07 -11.48
CA ILE A 267 13.37 -0.01 -11.45
C ILE A 267 12.82 -0.39 -12.84
N ALA A 268 11.81 -1.25 -12.87
CA ALA A 268 11.14 -1.63 -14.11
C ALA A 268 10.50 -0.39 -14.75
N PRO A 269 10.73 -0.17 -16.06
CA PRO A 269 10.34 1.07 -16.71
C PRO A 269 8.82 1.16 -16.93
N PRO A 270 8.27 2.36 -17.17
CA PRO A 270 6.84 2.54 -17.35
C PRO A 270 6.29 1.83 -18.60
N ALA A 271 5.02 1.47 -18.56
CA ALA A 271 4.31 0.82 -19.66
C ALA A 271 3.50 1.82 -20.48
N THR A 272 3.63 1.76 -21.81
CA THR A 272 2.76 2.52 -22.73
C THR A 272 1.30 2.08 -22.64
N LEU A 273 1.06 0.78 -22.45
CA LEU A 273 -0.24 0.14 -22.49
C LEU A 273 -0.25 -1.01 -21.49
N MET A 274 -1.20 -0.98 -20.55
CA MET A 274 -1.42 -2.05 -19.57
C MET A 274 -2.92 -2.16 -19.34
N TYR A 275 -3.57 -3.22 -19.85
CA TYR A 275 -5.02 -3.33 -19.67
C TYR A 275 -5.37 -3.63 -18.21
N ARG A 276 -6.46 -3.02 -17.75
CA ARG A 276 -7.09 -3.41 -16.49
C ARG A 276 -7.68 -4.81 -16.64
N MET A 277 -7.40 -5.67 -15.68
CA MET A 277 -8.03 -6.98 -15.59
C MET A 277 -9.47 -6.85 -15.11
N LYS A 278 -10.37 -7.65 -15.70
CA LYS A 278 -11.72 -7.93 -15.24
C LYS A 278 -11.78 -9.36 -14.71
N TYR A 279 -12.59 -9.59 -13.70
CA TYR A 279 -12.78 -10.94 -13.17
C TYR A 279 -13.70 -11.77 -14.08
N SER A 280 -13.31 -13.00 -14.37
CA SER A 280 -13.99 -13.93 -15.27
C SER A 280 -14.40 -15.18 -14.50
N CYS A 281 -15.71 -15.44 -14.46
CA CYS A 281 -16.26 -16.62 -13.76
C CYS A 281 -15.91 -17.93 -14.46
N ALA A 282 -15.71 -17.91 -15.78
CA ALA A 282 -15.21 -19.05 -16.53
C ALA A 282 -13.74 -19.36 -16.15
N ALA A 283 -12.90 -18.32 -16.00
CA ALA A 283 -11.55 -18.49 -15.51
C ALA A 283 -11.53 -19.03 -14.06
N GLU A 284 -12.45 -18.54 -13.20
CA GLU A 284 -12.62 -19.02 -11.82
C GLU A 284 -13.00 -20.52 -11.79
N SER A 285 -13.89 -20.99 -12.66
CA SER A 285 -14.32 -22.39 -12.62
C SER A 285 -13.16 -23.35 -12.89
N PHE A 286 -12.27 -23.03 -13.83
CA PHE A 286 -11.05 -23.81 -14.06
C PHE A 286 -10.11 -23.76 -12.84
N ALA A 287 -9.90 -22.57 -12.26
CA ALA A 287 -9.08 -22.41 -11.07
C ALA A 287 -9.64 -23.19 -9.87
N GLN A 288 -10.96 -23.22 -9.70
CA GLN A 288 -11.65 -23.94 -8.63
C GLN A 288 -11.57 -25.45 -8.81
N GLN A 289 -11.75 -25.96 -10.03
CA GLN A 289 -11.59 -27.37 -10.32
C GLN A 289 -10.16 -27.83 -9.98
N HIS A 290 -9.15 -27.04 -10.35
CA HIS A 290 -7.78 -27.35 -10.02
C HIS A 290 -7.50 -27.26 -8.52
N ALA A 291 -7.79 -26.12 -7.89
CA ALA A 291 -7.52 -25.95 -6.46
C ALA A 291 -8.23 -27.04 -5.63
N GLY A 292 -9.47 -27.39 -6.00
CA GLY A 292 -10.26 -28.43 -5.36
C GLY A 292 -9.73 -29.86 -5.53
N SER A 293 -8.91 -30.14 -6.54
CA SER A 293 -8.27 -31.45 -6.70
C SER A 293 -7.08 -31.64 -5.76
N CYS A 294 -6.56 -30.56 -5.18
CA CYS A 294 -5.39 -30.56 -4.31
C CYS A 294 -4.14 -31.18 -4.94
N VAL A 295 -4.05 -31.22 -6.27
CA VAL A 295 -2.87 -31.72 -6.96
C VAL A 295 -1.87 -30.58 -7.16
N ALA A 296 -0.71 -30.68 -6.52
CA ALA A 296 0.35 -29.67 -6.52
C ALA A 296 1.20 -29.65 -7.82
N ARG A 297 0.55 -29.71 -8.99
CA ARG A 297 1.23 -29.68 -10.30
C ARG A 297 0.43 -28.85 -11.29
N HIS A 298 1.10 -28.26 -12.27
CA HIS A 298 0.40 -27.51 -13.31
C HIS A 298 -0.56 -28.39 -14.11
N LEU A 299 -1.71 -27.81 -14.49
CA LEU A 299 -2.60 -28.45 -15.45
C LEU A 299 -1.99 -28.42 -16.85
N PRO A 300 -2.20 -29.47 -17.66
CA PRO A 300 -1.80 -29.43 -19.06
C PRO A 300 -2.67 -28.42 -19.82
N GLN A 301 -2.09 -27.78 -20.86
CA GLN A 301 -2.74 -26.68 -21.58
C GLN A 301 -4.12 -27.03 -22.17
N HIS A 302 -4.34 -28.29 -22.58
CA HIS A 302 -5.62 -28.76 -23.12
C HIS A 302 -6.75 -28.80 -22.07
N ALA A 303 -6.41 -28.91 -20.78
CA ALA A 303 -7.39 -28.87 -19.69
C ALA A 303 -7.84 -27.43 -19.35
N MET A 304 -7.18 -26.43 -19.92
CA MET A 304 -7.45 -25.01 -19.71
C MET A 304 -7.43 -24.24 -21.04
N PRO A 305 -8.35 -24.53 -21.99
CA PRO A 305 -8.28 -23.95 -23.33
C PRO A 305 -8.29 -22.41 -23.29
N GLY A 306 -7.24 -21.81 -23.83
CA GLY A 306 -7.10 -20.34 -23.90
C GLY A 306 -6.67 -19.65 -22.61
N TYR A 307 -6.42 -20.38 -21.51
CA TYR A 307 -5.93 -19.82 -20.25
C TYR A 307 -4.47 -20.20 -19.97
N LYS A 308 -3.76 -19.31 -19.28
CA LYS A 308 -2.47 -19.58 -18.63
C LYS A 308 -2.67 -19.67 -17.12
N GLU A 309 -1.79 -20.39 -16.44
CA GLU A 309 -1.95 -20.71 -15.02
C GLU A 309 -0.76 -20.26 -14.17
N ASN A 310 -1.06 -19.72 -12.99
CA ASN A 310 -0.16 -19.74 -11.83
C ASN A 310 -0.71 -20.66 -10.75
N ILE A 311 0.18 -21.42 -10.10
CA ILE A 311 -0.12 -22.17 -8.87
C ILE A 311 0.85 -21.75 -7.76
N HIS A 312 0.40 -21.82 -6.52
CA HIS A 312 1.21 -21.58 -5.33
C HIS A 312 0.84 -22.56 -4.23
N ILE A 313 1.86 -23.16 -3.63
CA ILE A 313 1.72 -24.14 -2.56
C ILE A 313 2.25 -23.51 -1.28
N LEU A 314 1.37 -23.24 -0.33
CA LEU A 314 1.74 -22.74 0.99
C LEU A 314 1.57 -23.84 2.03
N ARG A 315 2.69 -24.37 2.54
CA ARG A 315 2.69 -25.44 3.56
C ARG A 315 2.30 -24.96 4.96
N ASN A 316 2.41 -23.67 5.24
CA ASN A 316 1.92 -23.11 6.50
C ASN A 316 0.39 -23.03 6.45
N VAL A 317 -0.28 -23.94 7.16
CA VAL A 317 -1.74 -24.01 7.24
C VAL A 317 -2.34 -23.20 8.40
N GLN A 318 -1.49 -22.62 9.28
CA GLN A 318 -1.91 -21.74 10.37
C GLN A 318 -2.17 -20.31 9.83
N THR A 319 -3.04 -20.22 8.82
CA THR A 319 -3.43 -18.96 8.17
C THR A 319 -4.84 -19.08 7.61
N THR A 320 -5.47 -17.94 7.32
CA THR A 320 -6.76 -17.88 6.63
C THR A 320 -6.59 -18.07 5.11
N ARG A 321 -7.71 -18.27 4.41
CA ARG A 321 -7.75 -18.28 2.93
C ARG A 321 -7.23 -16.97 2.37
N GLU A 322 -7.58 -15.84 3.00
CA GLU A 322 -7.09 -14.50 2.67
C GLU A 322 -5.57 -14.42 2.78
N GLY A 323 -4.99 -14.91 3.88
CA GLY A 323 -3.54 -14.93 4.07
C GLY A 323 -2.81 -15.82 3.07
N ALA A 324 -3.38 -16.99 2.74
CA ALA A 324 -2.84 -17.86 1.70
C ALA A 324 -2.86 -17.21 0.31
N ILE A 325 -3.94 -16.47 -0.02
CA ILE A 325 -4.05 -15.70 -1.26
C ILE A 325 -2.99 -14.60 -1.30
N GLN A 326 -2.89 -13.78 -0.24
CA GLN A 326 -1.91 -12.70 -0.17
C GLN A 326 -0.47 -13.23 -0.31
N ASN A 327 -0.18 -14.36 0.33
CA ASN A 327 1.12 -15.00 0.24
C ASN A 327 1.43 -15.46 -1.20
N ALA A 328 0.47 -16.10 -1.88
CA ALA A 328 0.62 -16.52 -3.27
C ALA A 328 0.90 -15.34 -4.21
N LEU A 329 0.06 -14.30 -4.13
CA LEU A 329 0.15 -13.13 -5.00
C LEU A 329 1.45 -12.35 -4.79
N THR A 330 1.88 -12.20 -3.53
CA THR A 330 3.14 -11.53 -3.20
C THR A 330 4.34 -12.38 -3.63
N SER A 331 4.27 -13.70 -3.46
CA SER A 331 5.33 -14.62 -3.89
C SER A 331 5.55 -14.56 -5.40
N TRP A 332 4.48 -14.71 -6.19
CA TRP A 332 4.55 -14.60 -7.66
C TRP A 332 5.05 -13.24 -8.10
N TRP A 333 4.53 -12.14 -7.51
CA TRP A 333 4.93 -10.81 -7.91
C TRP A 333 6.39 -10.49 -7.56
N SER A 334 6.90 -11.03 -6.44
CA SER A 334 8.28 -10.80 -5.99
C SER A 334 9.36 -11.38 -6.92
N GLU A 335 9.00 -12.27 -7.85
CA GLU A 335 9.96 -12.88 -8.78
C GLU A 335 10.76 -11.84 -9.57
N LEU A 336 10.14 -10.72 -9.98
CA LEU A 336 10.86 -9.64 -10.67
C LEU A 336 11.97 -9.05 -9.79
N ALA A 337 11.65 -8.73 -8.54
CA ALA A 337 12.60 -8.15 -7.61
C ALA A 337 13.70 -9.13 -7.20
N ARG A 338 13.42 -10.44 -7.21
CA ARG A 338 14.37 -11.50 -6.80
C ARG A 338 15.25 -11.97 -7.96
N PHE A 339 14.68 -12.07 -9.15
CA PHE A 339 15.33 -12.74 -10.28
C PHE A 339 15.57 -11.79 -11.45
N GLY A 340 14.77 -10.74 -11.60
CA GLY A 340 14.99 -9.69 -12.58
C GLY A 340 14.69 -10.10 -14.01
N MET A 341 14.41 -9.09 -14.82
CA MET A 341 14.21 -9.21 -16.26
C MET A 341 14.78 -7.97 -16.94
N ARG A 342 15.25 -8.14 -18.19
CA ARG A 342 15.87 -7.08 -19.01
C ARG A 342 14.97 -5.84 -19.08
N SER A 343 15.57 -4.65 -19.09
CA SER A 343 14.83 -3.38 -19.08
C SER A 343 13.93 -3.16 -20.31
N ASN A 344 14.20 -3.81 -21.44
CA ASN A 344 13.29 -3.78 -22.59
C ASN A 344 12.03 -4.64 -22.40
N MET A 345 11.91 -5.36 -21.28
CA MET A 345 10.78 -6.20 -20.91
C MET A 345 10.46 -7.31 -21.92
N MET A 346 11.45 -7.76 -22.68
CA MET A 346 11.33 -8.89 -23.61
C MET A 346 11.40 -10.23 -22.88
N PHE A 347 10.41 -11.08 -23.16
CA PHE A 347 10.32 -12.43 -22.62
C PHE A 347 10.97 -13.44 -23.57
N TYR A 348 12.24 -13.78 -23.33
CA TYR A 348 13.00 -14.73 -24.14
C TYR A 348 12.81 -16.18 -23.65
N ASN A 349 13.17 -17.15 -24.49
CA ASN A 349 13.15 -18.56 -24.11
C ASN A 349 14.05 -18.87 -22.91
N SER A 350 15.11 -18.07 -22.72
CA SER A 350 15.98 -18.14 -21.54
C SER A 350 15.18 -18.02 -20.24
N GLU A 351 14.06 -17.29 -20.21
CA GLU A 351 13.24 -17.15 -18.99
C GLU A 351 12.62 -18.47 -18.53
N PHE A 352 12.29 -19.37 -19.45
CA PHE A 352 11.84 -20.72 -19.12
C PHE A 352 12.97 -21.63 -18.62
N GLN A 353 14.21 -21.38 -19.07
CA GLN A 353 15.38 -22.21 -18.77
C GLN A 353 16.03 -21.88 -17.42
N ARG A 354 15.53 -20.87 -16.69
CA ARG A 354 16.11 -20.40 -15.42
C ARG A 354 15.80 -21.28 -14.19
N GLY A 355 15.13 -22.41 -14.37
CA GLY A 355 14.75 -23.30 -13.26
C GLY A 355 14.00 -22.54 -12.17
N ASN A 356 14.38 -22.71 -10.90
CA ASN A 356 13.71 -22.06 -9.76
C ASN A 356 13.95 -20.54 -9.64
N ARG A 357 14.83 -19.96 -10.45
CA ARG A 357 15.14 -18.51 -10.44
C ARG A 357 14.52 -17.81 -11.66
N ASN A 358 13.30 -18.18 -12.00
CA ASN A 358 12.56 -17.68 -13.15
C ASN A 358 11.57 -16.58 -12.77
N VAL A 359 11.04 -15.87 -13.76
CA VAL A 359 10.01 -14.82 -13.59
C VAL A 359 8.66 -15.23 -14.18
N LEU A 360 8.39 -16.54 -14.30
CA LEU A 360 7.26 -17.09 -15.05
C LEU A 360 5.92 -16.73 -14.43
N SER A 361 5.82 -16.59 -13.12
CA SER A 361 4.57 -16.25 -12.44
C SER A 361 4.31 -14.75 -12.50
N TRP A 362 5.34 -13.95 -12.20
CA TRP A 362 5.30 -12.50 -12.31
C TRP A 362 4.92 -12.05 -13.73
N SER A 363 5.56 -12.62 -14.75
CA SER A 363 5.35 -12.21 -16.14
C SER A 363 3.91 -12.45 -16.60
N LYS A 364 3.23 -13.53 -16.17
CA LYS A 364 1.79 -13.73 -16.44
C LYS A 364 0.92 -12.67 -15.75
N MET A 365 1.22 -12.31 -14.50
CA MET A 365 0.50 -11.25 -13.79
C MET A 365 0.70 -9.87 -14.44
N ALA A 366 1.91 -9.60 -14.93
CA ALA A 366 2.33 -8.33 -15.52
C ALA A 366 2.00 -8.20 -17.01
N TRP A 367 1.56 -9.27 -17.68
CA TRP A 367 1.42 -9.28 -19.13
C TRP A 367 0.38 -8.28 -19.64
N TRP A 368 0.76 -7.39 -20.55
CA TRP A 368 0.00 -6.17 -20.85
C TRP A 368 -1.42 -6.40 -21.34
N ASN A 369 -1.64 -7.44 -22.17
CA ASN A 369 -2.95 -7.81 -22.72
C ASN A 369 -3.67 -8.93 -21.96
N ASN A 370 -3.23 -9.22 -20.74
CA ASN A 370 -3.95 -10.09 -19.84
C ASN A 370 -5.12 -9.31 -19.21
N MET A 371 -6.33 -9.62 -19.68
CA MET A 371 -7.54 -8.84 -19.49
C MET A 371 -8.57 -9.57 -18.61
N GLU A 372 -8.48 -10.89 -18.51
CA GLU A 372 -9.36 -11.73 -17.72
C GLU A 372 -8.59 -12.50 -16.65
N LEU A 373 -9.11 -12.45 -15.43
CA LEU A 373 -8.58 -13.14 -14.26
C LEU A 373 -9.66 -13.98 -13.61
N GLY A 374 -9.35 -15.21 -13.22
CA GLY A 374 -10.18 -15.98 -12.30
C GLY A 374 -9.30 -16.87 -11.44
N CYS A 375 -9.59 -16.96 -10.15
CA CYS A 375 -8.70 -17.62 -9.21
C CYS A 375 -9.49 -18.44 -8.18
N SER A 376 -8.79 -19.33 -7.49
CA SER A 376 -9.31 -20.07 -6.36
C SER A 376 -8.21 -20.35 -5.35
N VAL A 377 -8.62 -20.67 -4.13
CA VAL A 377 -7.76 -21.18 -3.07
C VAL A 377 -8.45 -22.36 -2.41
N GLN A 378 -7.70 -23.40 -2.07
CA GLN A 378 -8.21 -24.56 -1.35
C GLN A 378 -7.26 -24.91 -0.21
N ASN A 379 -7.81 -25.17 0.97
CA ASN A 379 -7.07 -25.84 2.05
C ASN A 379 -7.14 -27.34 1.78
N CYS A 380 -5.98 -27.97 1.59
CA CYS A 380 -5.81 -29.38 1.27
C CYS A 380 -5.41 -30.22 2.50
N GLY A 381 -5.60 -29.68 3.71
CA GLY A 381 -5.24 -30.29 4.98
C GLY A 381 -3.81 -29.93 5.40
N THR A 382 -2.81 -30.28 4.58
CA THR A 382 -1.38 -30.06 4.89
C THR A 382 -0.76 -28.87 4.16
N PHE A 383 -1.48 -28.27 3.22
CA PHE A 383 -1.08 -27.06 2.50
C PHE A 383 -2.29 -26.33 1.94
N PHE A 384 -2.12 -25.07 1.61
CA PHE A 384 -3.01 -24.34 0.73
C PHE A 384 -2.53 -24.41 -0.72
N LEU A 385 -3.44 -24.68 -1.64
CA LEU A 385 -3.22 -24.55 -3.09
C LEU A 385 -3.98 -23.33 -3.59
N THR A 386 -3.24 -22.32 -4.06
CA THR A 386 -3.81 -21.14 -4.73
C THR A 386 -3.55 -21.23 -6.21
N VAL A 387 -4.60 -21.03 -7.02
CA VAL A 387 -4.54 -21.15 -8.48
C VAL A 387 -5.16 -19.90 -9.11
N CYS A 388 -4.50 -19.33 -10.11
CA CYS A 388 -5.05 -18.24 -10.92
C CYS A 388 -4.92 -18.54 -12.41
N MET A 389 -6.00 -18.29 -13.14
CA MET A 389 -6.14 -18.41 -14.58
C MET A 389 -6.15 -17.04 -15.22
N TYR A 390 -5.47 -16.94 -16.36
CA TYR A 390 -5.18 -15.69 -17.06
C TYR A 390 -5.50 -15.80 -18.55
N LYS A 391 -6.09 -14.76 -19.13
CA LYS A 391 -6.37 -14.66 -20.57
C LYS A 391 -6.37 -13.18 -21.00
N SER A 392 -5.84 -12.78 -22.15
CA SER A 392 -5.42 -13.56 -23.31
C SER A 392 -3.91 -13.80 -23.41
N GLY A 393 -3.12 -13.27 -22.47
CA GLY A 393 -1.66 -13.21 -22.56
C GLY A 393 -0.91 -13.94 -21.46
N GLY A 394 0.38 -14.16 -21.70
CA GLY A 394 1.31 -14.68 -20.70
C GLY A 394 2.39 -15.57 -21.30
N ASN A 395 3.65 -15.20 -21.04
CA ASN A 395 4.87 -15.98 -21.31
C ASN A 395 5.04 -16.42 -22.77
N PHE A 396 4.61 -15.59 -23.71
CA PHE A 396 4.90 -15.81 -25.12
C PHE A 396 6.37 -15.47 -25.39
N VAL A 397 7.11 -16.44 -25.87
CA VAL A 397 8.53 -16.27 -26.23
C VAL A 397 8.65 -15.21 -27.34
N ASN A 398 9.67 -14.37 -27.22
CA ASN A 398 9.97 -13.26 -28.13
C ASN A 398 8.87 -12.19 -28.20
N GLN A 399 8.08 -12.06 -27.14
CA GLN A 399 7.15 -10.95 -26.96
C GLN A 399 7.50 -10.14 -25.73
N HIS A 400 7.07 -8.87 -25.74
CA HIS A 400 7.22 -7.99 -24.59
C HIS A 400 6.16 -8.34 -23.53
N VAL A 401 6.56 -8.44 -22.27
CA VAL A 401 5.60 -8.49 -21.14
C VAL A 401 4.72 -7.25 -21.17
N TYR A 402 5.33 -6.09 -21.43
CA TYR A 402 4.65 -4.85 -21.81
C TYR A 402 5.61 -3.97 -22.63
N ARG A 403 5.06 -3.08 -23.45
CA ARG A 403 5.86 -2.12 -24.21
C ARG A 403 6.28 -0.95 -23.33
N VAL A 404 7.59 -0.73 -23.24
CA VAL A 404 8.19 0.36 -22.47
C VAL A 404 7.91 1.72 -23.12
N GLY A 405 7.55 2.72 -22.32
CA GLY A 405 7.39 4.10 -22.77
C GLY A 405 6.47 4.92 -21.87
N ALA A 406 6.09 6.12 -22.34
CA ALA A 406 5.28 7.05 -21.56
C ALA A 406 3.97 6.40 -21.09
N VAL A 407 3.67 6.56 -19.81
CA VAL A 407 2.47 5.99 -19.17
C VAL A 407 1.22 6.35 -19.98
N CYS A 408 0.35 5.36 -20.22
CA CYS A 408 -0.90 5.50 -20.99
C CYS A 408 -0.77 5.86 -22.49
N SER A 409 0.43 6.09 -23.03
CA SER A 409 0.60 6.56 -24.41
C SER A 409 0.12 5.58 -25.49
N GLY A 410 -0.01 4.30 -25.15
CA GLY A 410 -0.58 3.25 -26.00
C GLY A 410 -2.03 2.89 -25.67
N CYS A 411 -2.68 3.53 -24.68
CA CYS A 411 -4.11 3.31 -24.42
C CYS A 411 -4.95 3.91 -25.57
N PRO A 412 -6.11 3.30 -25.91
CA PRO A 412 -7.10 3.97 -26.75
C PRO A 412 -7.47 5.33 -26.17
N ARG A 413 -7.81 6.31 -27.04
CA ARG A 413 -7.98 7.72 -26.61
C ARG A 413 -8.97 7.84 -25.46
N GLY A 414 -8.49 8.46 -24.39
CA GLY A 414 -9.25 8.64 -23.15
C GLY A 414 -9.38 7.38 -22.29
N GLN A 415 -9.00 6.19 -22.73
CA GLN A 415 -9.27 4.95 -21.98
C GLN A 415 -8.30 4.66 -20.84
N CYS A 416 -7.28 5.49 -20.60
CA CYS A 416 -6.46 5.34 -19.39
C CYS A 416 -7.24 5.82 -18.15
N ASP A 417 -7.29 4.98 -17.12
CA ASP A 417 -7.87 5.36 -15.83
C ASP A 417 -6.84 5.93 -14.85
N GLY A 418 -7.29 6.43 -13.69
CA GLY A 418 -6.44 7.06 -12.69
C GLY A 418 -5.37 6.13 -12.07
N ASP A 419 -5.47 4.82 -12.31
CA ASP A 419 -4.47 3.85 -11.89
C ASP A 419 -3.47 3.54 -13.01
N ALA A 420 -3.44 4.32 -14.08
CA ALA A 420 -2.60 4.09 -15.26
C ALA A 420 -2.87 2.74 -15.96
N LEU A 421 -4.11 2.24 -15.84
CA LEU A 421 -4.56 1.05 -16.55
C LEU A 421 -5.53 1.44 -17.66
N CYS A 422 -5.35 0.84 -18.83
CA CYS A 422 -6.20 1.08 -19.99
C CYS A 422 -7.49 0.26 -19.86
N ARG A 423 -8.62 0.91 -20.16
CA ARG A 423 -9.90 0.25 -20.39
C ARG A 423 -9.98 -0.33 -21.80
N TRP A 424 -10.88 -1.29 -21.97
CA TRP A 424 -11.09 -2.06 -23.19
C TRP A 424 -12.55 -2.48 -23.33
#